data_AF-A0A941SHN2-F1
#
_entry.id   AF-A0A941SHN2-F1
#
_cell.length_a   1.000
_cell.length_b   1.000
_cell.length_c   1.000
_cell.angle_alpha   90.00
_cell.angle_beta   90.00
_cell.angle_gamma   90.00
#
_symmetry.space_group_name_H-M   'P 1'
#
loop_
_entity.id
_entity.type
_entity.pdbx_description
1 polymer ?
#
loop_
_entity_poly.entity_id
_entity_poly.type
_entity_poly.pdbx_seq_one_letter_code
_entity_poly.pdbx_strand_id
1 'polypeptide(L)'
;MVLPVKERALVLVKAYPQPSQKYEETVCCAGINTHGEFLRLYPIRYRHLPRDKQFERWDVVEFEGTRPVDDHRPESRHVNEDTICIVQHRNQIDEVQRVRIWAPHVATSLVDLRRDNQATSRSLGIVKPDIGSVKFKARKLSKDSADDTKLQELFRQVSLIEQAALPELTIEYEFSYKFTCGGVSHDMKIHDWEVQAAYFAYKQRYGADALTVLQQEYEQNIPTRNLHFVMGTMKAHPRQFIIIGLLRSSVTPEDAGRQASLI
;
A
#
# COMPACT_ATOMS: atom_id res chain seq x y z
N MET A 1 -19.37 -0.69 25.14
CA MET A 1 -18.13 -1.41 24.81
C MET A 1 -18.32 -2.01 23.42
N VAL A 2 -17.53 -1.63 22.43
CA VAL A 2 -17.60 -2.26 21.10
C VAL A 2 -16.88 -3.60 21.23
N LEU A 3 -17.61 -4.71 21.01
CA LEU A 3 -17.01 -6.04 21.09
C LEU A 3 -16.06 -6.24 19.91
N PRO A 4 -14.88 -6.86 20.12
CA PRO A 4 -14.00 -7.25 19.02
C PRO A 4 -14.74 -8.22 18.09
N VAL A 5 -14.64 -7.95 16.80
CA VAL A 5 -15.19 -8.80 15.75
C VAL A 5 -14.05 -9.53 15.07
N LYS A 6 -14.20 -10.83 14.91
CA LYS A 6 -13.29 -11.65 14.12
C LYS A 6 -13.55 -11.41 12.64
N GLU A 7 -12.55 -10.97 11.90
CA GLU A 7 -12.67 -10.63 10.48
C GLU A 7 -11.48 -11.24 9.71
N ARG A 8 -11.68 -11.48 8.41
CA ARG A 8 -10.64 -11.96 7.51
C ARG A 8 -10.41 -10.93 6.42
N ALA A 9 -9.16 -10.75 6.02
CA ALA A 9 -8.81 -9.83 4.95
C ALA A 9 -7.71 -10.40 4.05
N LEU A 10 -7.93 -10.32 2.73
CA LEU A 10 -6.86 -10.47 1.75
C LEU A 10 -5.99 -9.20 1.78
N VAL A 11 -4.72 -9.35 2.10
CA VAL A 11 -3.76 -8.24 2.20
C VAL A 11 -3.36 -7.77 0.80
N LEU A 12 -3.61 -6.50 0.50
CA LEU A 12 -3.22 -5.90 -0.78
C LEU A 12 -1.92 -5.12 -0.69
N VAL A 13 -1.77 -4.33 0.37
CA VAL A 13 -0.71 -3.33 0.49
C VAL A 13 -0.33 -3.13 1.94
N LYS A 14 0.98 -3.04 2.19
CA LYS A 14 1.55 -2.56 3.46
C LYS A 14 2.06 -1.14 3.22
N ALA A 15 1.31 -0.17 3.71
CA ALA A 15 1.65 1.24 3.54
C ALA A 15 2.83 1.61 4.46
N TYR A 16 3.46 2.73 4.11
CA TYR A 16 4.57 3.31 4.83
C TYR A 16 4.33 3.39 6.37
N PRO A 17 5.27 2.93 7.23
CA PRO A 17 5.12 3.04 8.68
C PRO A 17 4.91 4.49 9.10
N GLN A 18 3.96 4.72 10.00
CA GLN A 18 3.74 6.04 10.60
C GLN A 18 4.22 6.01 12.05
N PRO A 19 4.96 7.05 12.51
CA PRO A 19 5.25 7.18 13.93
C PRO A 19 3.93 7.33 14.67
N SER A 20 3.72 6.48 15.67
CA SER A 20 2.64 6.70 16.63
C SER A 20 3.27 7.19 17.93
N GLN A 21 2.69 8.23 18.52
CA GLN A 21 3.11 8.69 19.85
C GLN A 21 2.77 7.67 20.94
N LYS A 22 1.84 6.74 20.66
CA LYS A 22 1.25 5.79 21.61
C LYS A 22 1.71 4.34 21.42
N TYR A 23 2.17 4.01 20.22
CA TYR A 23 2.58 2.68 19.77
C TYR A 23 3.87 2.93 19.01
N GLU A 24 4.94 2.15 19.21
CA GLU A 24 6.27 2.39 18.62
C GLU A 24 6.26 2.54 17.07
N GLU A 25 6.82 1.57 16.32
CA GLU A 25 6.65 1.52 14.86
C GLU A 25 5.32 0.80 14.54
N THR A 26 4.44 1.46 13.79
CA THR A 26 3.20 0.83 13.32
C THR A 26 3.01 1.04 11.83
N VAL A 27 2.65 -0.03 11.13
CA VAL A 27 2.24 0.03 9.73
C VAL A 27 0.73 0.03 9.61
N CYS A 28 0.25 0.63 8.53
CA CYS A 28 -1.11 0.47 8.08
C CYS A 28 -1.15 -0.56 6.96
N CYS A 29 -2.03 -1.54 7.06
CA CYS A 29 -2.28 -2.49 5.97
C CYS A 29 -3.66 -2.22 5.35
N ALA A 30 -3.73 -2.20 4.03
CA ALA A 30 -4.99 -2.19 3.30
C ALA A 30 -5.29 -3.61 2.80
N GLY A 31 -6.52 -4.06 3.01
CA GLY A 31 -6.98 -5.37 2.55
C GLY A 31 -8.45 -5.36 2.18
N ILE A 32 -8.94 -6.45 1.63
CA ILE A 32 -10.36 -6.65 1.29
C ILE A 32 -10.90 -7.84 2.07
N ASN A 33 -12.02 -7.66 2.76
CA ASN A 33 -12.62 -8.70 3.56
C ASN A 33 -13.43 -9.71 2.72
N THR A 34 -13.94 -10.75 3.37
CA THR A 34 -14.76 -11.78 2.71
C THR A 34 -16.08 -11.27 2.14
N HIS A 35 -16.51 -10.07 2.53
CA HIS A 35 -17.69 -9.39 2.01
C HIS A 35 -17.37 -8.46 0.83
N GLY A 36 -16.09 -8.36 0.41
CA GLY A 36 -15.68 -7.47 -0.67
C GLY A 36 -15.56 -6.01 -0.23
N GLU A 37 -15.37 -5.75 1.06
CA GLU A 37 -15.19 -4.39 1.59
C GLU A 37 -13.72 -4.10 1.87
N PHE A 38 -13.29 -2.88 1.58
CA PHE A 38 -11.97 -2.43 1.99
C PHE A 38 -11.86 -2.29 3.51
N LEU A 39 -10.72 -2.76 4.02
CA LEU A 39 -10.30 -2.56 5.40
C LEU A 39 -8.97 -1.82 5.48
N ARG A 40 -8.88 -0.94 6.48
CA ARG A 40 -7.65 -0.28 6.90
C ARG A 40 -7.26 -0.81 8.28
N LEU A 41 -6.32 -1.74 8.28
CA LEU A 41 -5.84 -2.45 9.46
C LEU A 41 -4.72 -1.62 10.12
N TYR A 42 -4.98 -1.13 11.34
CA TYR A 42 -4.04 -0.29 12.08
C TYR A 42 -4.38 -0.27 13.57
N PRO A 43 -3.43 -0.18 14.51
CA PRO A 43 -2.00 -0.31 14.31
C PRO A 43 -1.59 -1.77 14.15
N ILE A 44 -0.52 -2.03 13.39
CA ILE A 44 0.17 -3.32 13.40
C ILE A 44 1.66 -3.04 13.58
N ARG A 45 2.26 -3.52 14.67
CA ARG A 45 3.71 -3.52 14.90
C ARG A 45 4.33 -4.68 14.13
N TYR A 46 4.25 -4.61 12.80
CA TYR A 46 4.49 -5.75 11.91
C TYR A 46 5.86 -6.43 12.13
N ARG A 47 6.91 -5.65 12.43
CA ARG A 47 8.25 -6.20 12.71
C ARG A 47 8.35 -6.95 14.05
N HIS A 48 7.50 -6.61 15.02
CA HIS A 48 7.42 -7.27 16.32
C HIS A 48 6.52 -8.51 16.31
N LEU A 49 5.78 -8.73 15.23
CA LEU A 49 5.01 -9.95 15.08
C LEU A 49 5.95 -11.16 15.05
N PRO A 50 5.60 -12.26 15.75
CA PRO A 50 6.22 -13.57 15.56
C PRO A 50 6.29 -13.94 14.07
N ARG A 51 7.35 -14.64 13.67
CA ARG A 51 7.63 -14.91 12.25
C ARG A 51 6.50 -15.65 11.53
N ASP A 52 5.79 -16.52 12.23
CA ASP A 52 4.61 -17.27 11.77
C ASP A 52 3.36 -16.39 11.59
N LYS A 53 3.37 -15.17 12.14
CA LYS A 53 2.30 -14.16 12.00
C LYS A 53 2.65 -13.04 11.01
N GLN A 54 3.88 -13.01 10.51
CA GLN A 54 4.31 -12.03 9.51
C GLN A 54 3.78 -12.39 8.12
N PHE A 55 2.76 -11.66 7.68
CA PHE A 55 2.05 -11.92 6.43
C PHE A 55 2.56 -11.13 5.23
N GLU A 56 2.48 -11.74 4.06
CA GLU A 56 2.87 -11.16 2.78
C GLU A 56 1.67 -10.57 2.03
N ARG A 57 1.97 -9.82 0.95
CA ARG A 57 0.93 -9.42 0.00
C ARG A 57 0.26 -10.68 -0.56
N TRP A 58 -1.06 -10.66 -0.62
CA TRP A 58 -1.95 -11.74 -1.03
C TRP A 58 -2.17 -12.86 -0.02
N ASP A 59 -1.62 -12.77 1.19
CA ASP A 59 -2.08 -13.64 2.27
C ASP A 59 -3.48 -13.22 2.73
N VAL A 60 -4.29 -14.20 3.15
CA VAL A 60 -5.52 -13.95 3.90
C VAL A 60 -5.19 -14.08 5.37
N VAL A 61 -5.37 -12.99 6.09
CA VAL A 61 -5.18 -12.93 7.54
C VAL A 61 -6.53 -12.91 8.24
N GLU A 62 -6.63 -13.67 9.31
CA GLU A 62 -7.72 -13.60 10.29
C GLU A 62 -7.23 -12.83 11.51
N PHE A 63 -8.05 -11.94 12.04
CA PHE A 63 -7.72 -11.11 13.20
C PHE A 63 -8.99 -10.68 13.93
N GLU A 64 -8.84 -10.28 15.18
CA GLU A 64 -9.87 -9.55 15.93
C GLU A 64 -9.65 -8.05 15.80
N GLY A 65 -10.71 -7.31 15.51
CA GLY A 65 -10.65 -5.86 15.36
C GLY A 65 -11.88 -5.14 15.89
N THR A 66 -11.72 -3.86 16.19
CA THR A 66 -12.82 -2.97 16.58
C THR A 66 -12.84 -1.72 15.71
N ARG A 67 -13.96 -0.99 15.72
CA ARG A 67 -14.01 0.36 15.14
C ARG A 67 -13.25 1.34 16.06
N PRO A 68 -12.22 2.05 15.57
CA PRO A 68 -11.55 3.07 16.37
C PRO A 68 -12.49 4.25 16.64
N VAL A 69 -12.34 4.86 17.81
CA VAL A 69 -13.15 6.03 18.23
C VAL A 69 -12.67 7.34 17.60
N ASP A 70 -11.39 7.40 17.25
CA ASP A 70 -10.67 8.61 16.82
C ASP A 70 -10.34 8.60 15.33
N ASP A 71 -10.81 7.60 14.58
CA ASP A 71 -10.62 7.49 13.14
C ASP A 71 -11.96 7.10 12.47
N HIS A 72 -12.62 8.10 11.91
CA HIS A 72 -13.98 7.98 11.37
C HIS A 72 -14.04 7.42 9.94
N ARG A 73 -12.90 6.97 9.38
CA ARG A 73 -12.90 6.36 8.06
C ARG A 73 -13.66 5.03 8.09
N PRO A 74 -14.57 4.77 7.14
CA PRO A 74 -15.43 3.60 7.16
C PRO A 74 -14.66 2.28 7.00
N GLU A 75 -13.42 2.31 6.54
CA GLU A 75 -12.57 1.11 6.41
C GLU A 75 -11.75 0.81 7.67
N SER A 76 -11.61 1.77 8.60
CA SER A 76 -10.67 1.62 9.71
C SER A 76 -11.06 0.52 10.71
N ARG A 77 -10.05 -0.28 11.08
CA ARG A 77 -10.11 -1.33 12.10
C ARG A 77 -8.92 -1.17 13.04
N HIS A 78 -9.20 -1.00 14.33
CA HIS A 78 -8.23 -1.16 15.40
C HIS A 78 -7.96 -2.64 15.60
N VAL A 79 -6.84 -3.12 15.09
CA VAL A 79 -6.47 -4.55 15.10
C VAL A 79 -5.84 -4.94 16.42
N ASN A 80 -6.26 -6.09 16.96
CA ASN A 80 -5.52 -6.80 18.00
C ASN A 80 -4.47 -7.69 17.32
N GLU A 81 -3.24 -7.20 17.21
CA GLU A 81 -2.20 -7.86 16.43
C GLU A 81 -1.79 -9.24 16.99
N ASP A 82 -2.00 -9.50 18.27
CA ASP A 82 -1.74 -10.80 18.90
C ASP A 82 -2.66 -11.91 18.37
N THR A 83 -3.80 -11.54 17.80
CA THR A 83 -4.79 -12.47 17.23
C THR A 83 -4.58 -12.75 15.74
N ILE A 84 -3.61 -12.09 15.10
CA ILE A 84 -3.33 -12.26 13.68
C ILE A 84 -2.89 -13.71 13.42
N CYS A 85 -3.59 -14.36 12.50
CA CYS A 85 -3.27 -15.69 11.99
C CYS A 85 -3.35 -15.68 10.46
N ILE A 86 -2.35 -16.24 9.79
CA ILE A 86 -2.40 -16.46 8.34
C ILE A 86 -3.24 -17.72 8.09
N VAL A 87 -4.42 -17.57 7.50
CA VAL A 87 -5.35 -18.68 7.25
C VAL A 87 -5.28 -19.22 5.82
N GLN A 88 -4.72 -18.42 4.90
CA GLN A 88 -4.43 -18.83 3.55
C GLN A 88 -3.23 -18.04 3.03
N HIS A 89 -2.24 -18.76 2.50
CA HIS A 89 -1.03 -18.15 1.93
C HIS A 89 -1.25 -17.73 0.48
N ARG A 90 -0.48 -16.72 0.04
CA ARG A 90 -0.53 -16.16 -1.32
C ARG A 90 -0.49 -17.21 -2.42
N ASN A 91 0.28 -18.28 -2.27
CA ASN A 91 0.45 -19.33 -3.28
C ASN A 91 -0.78 -20.21 -3.45
N GLN A 92 -1.74 -20.14 -2.53
CA GLN A 92 -3.02 -20.85 -2.56
C GLN A 92 -4.13 -20.02 -3.21
N ILE A 93 -3.84 -18.80 -3.68
CA ILE A 93 -4.79 -17.90 -4.32
C ILE A 93 -4.24 -17.57 -5.69
N ASP A 94 -4.93 -18.00 -6.74
CA ASP A 94 -4.49 -17.74 -8.10
C ASP A 94 -4.65 -16.25 -8.47
N GLU A 95 -3.99 -15.84 -9.55
CA GLU A 95 -3.99 -14.43 -9.97
C GLU A 95 -5.40 -13.94 -10.36
N VAL A 96 -6.21 -14.79 -10.99
CA VAL A 96 -7.57 -14.45 -11.43
C VAL A 96 -8.46 -14.17 -10.23
N GLN A 97 -8.38 -15.01 -9.18
CA GLN A 97 -9.06 -14.80 -7.91
C GLN A 97 -8.65 -13.48 -7.26
N ARG A 98 -7.34 -13.18 -7.22
CA ARG A 98 -6.85 -11.90 -6.69
C ARG A 98 -7.45 -10.73 -7.45
N VAL A 99 -7.41 -10.75 -8.79
CA VAL A 99 -7.98 -9.71 -9.66
C VAL A 99 -9.47 -9.54 -9.39
N ARG A 100 -10.24 -10.62 -9.30
CA ARG A 100 -11.69 -10.56 -9.00
C ARG A 100 -12.00 -9.89 -7.67
N ILE A 101 -11.14 -10.06 -6.67
CA ILE A 101 -11.35 -9.48 -5.34
C ILE A 101 -11.17 -7.97 -5.37
N TRP A 102 -10.14 -7.44 -6.05
CA TRP A 102 -9.87 -5.99 -6.06
C TRP A 102 -10.50 -5.23 -7.23
N ALA A 103 -10.87 -5.90 -8.32
CA ALA A 103 -11.48 -5.29 -9.51
C ALA A 103 -12.72 -4.43 -9.21
N PRO A 104 -13.66 -4.83 -8.33
CA PRO A 104 -14.84 -4.01 -7.99
C PRO A 104 -14.50 -2.66 -7.36
N HIS A 105 -13.27 -2.48 -6.89
CA HIS A 105 -12.82 -1.25 -6.26
C HIS A 105 -12.07 -0.30 -7.20
N VAL A 106 -11.92 -0.66 -8.49
CA VAL A 106 -11.34 0.23 -9.50
C VAL A 106 -12.35 1.32 -9.82
N ALA A 107 -12.04 2.54 -9.43
CA ALA A 107 -12.80 3.73 -9.77
C ALA A 107 -12.50 4.16 -11.22
N THR A 108 -13.49 4.77 -11.88
CA THR A 108 -13.37 5.32 -13.23
C THR A 108 -12.26 6.36 -13.33
N SER A 109 -12.11 7.20 -12.30
CA SER A 109 -11.07 8.22 -12.23
C SER A 109 -10.72 8.57 -10.78
N LEU A 110 -9.59 9.25 -10.57
CA LEU A 110 -9.28 9.81 -9.25
C LEU A 110 -10.24 10.94 -8.86
N VAL A 111 -10.84 11.63 -9.84
CA VAL A 111 -11.85 12.67 -9.58
C VAL A 111 -13.12 12.04 -9.00
N ASP A 112 -13.58 10.93 -9.56
CA ASP A 112 -14.74 10.19 -9.04
C ASP A 112 -14.44 9.62 -7.65
N LEU A 113 -13.25 9.05 -7.45
CA LEU A 113 -12.84 8.57 -6.13
C LEU A 113 -12.81 9.70 -5.07
N ARG A 114 -12.41 10.92 -5.46
CA ARG A 114 -12.48 12.10 -4.59
C ARG A 114 -13.92 12.54 -4.29
N ARG A 115 -14.82 12.46 -5.28
CA ARG A 115 -16.25 12.72 -5.08
C ARG A 115 -16.86 11.71 -4.10
N ASP A 116 -16.54 10.43 -4.26
CA ASP A 116 -16.99 9.37 -3.35
C ASP A 116 -16.46 9.58 -1.92
N ASN A 117 -15.20 9.97 -1.78
CA ASN A 117 -14.63 10.36 -0.49
C ASN A 117 -15.43 11.50 0.15
N GLN A 118 -15.76 12.56 -0.61
CA GLN A 118 -16.56 13.68 -0.10
C GLN A 118 -17.94 13.24 0.39
N ALA A 119 -18.61 12.36 -0.35
CA ALA A 119 -19.96 11.90 -0.03
C ALA A 119 -20.02 10.87 1.11
N THR A 120 -19.07 9.93 1.16
CA THR A 120 -19.16 8.73 2.02
C THR A 120 -18.05 8.62 3.07
N SER A 121 -17.08 9.52 3.05
CA SER A 121 -15.81 9.43 3.81
C SER A 121 -14.94 8.23 3.44
N ARG A 122 -15.25 7.50 2.37
CA ARG A 122 -14.42 6.42 1.81
C ARG A 122 -12.99 6.89 1.62
N SER A 123 -12.04 6.17 2.17
CA SER A 123 -10.64 6.56 2.24
C SER A 123 -9.68 5.68 1.43
N LEU A 124 -10.18 4.57 0.88
CA LEU A 124 -9.44 3.63 0.04
C LEU A 124 -10.09 3.46 -1.34
N GLY A 125 -9.28 3.28 -2.37
CA GLY A 125 -9.75 3.05 -3.73
C GLY A 125 -8.65 2.54 -4.64
N ILE A 126 -9.00 2.15 -5.86
CA ILE A 126 -8.03 1.77 -6.89
C ILE A 126 -8.28 2.63 -8.12
N VAL A 127 -7.22 3.09 -8.78
CA VAL A 127 -7.33 3.79 -10.06
C VAL A 127 -6.38 3.17 -11.07
N LYS A 128 -6.81 3.13 -12.33
CA LYS A 128 -6.00 2.68 -13.46
C LYS A 128 -5.47 3.91 -14.21
N PRO A 129 -4.14 4.07 -14.39
CA PRO A 129 -3.62 5.12 -15.25
C PRO A 129 -3.93 4.83 -16.71
N ASP A 130 -4.08 5.89 -17.50
CA ASP A 130 -4.21 5.81 -18.95
C ASP A 130 -2.92 5.22 -19.54
N ILE A 131 -3.07 4.36 -20.55
CA ILE A 131 -1.96 3.64 -21.19
C ILE A 131 -0.90 4.64 -21.69
N GLY A 132 0.36 4.41 -21.31
CA GLY A 132 1.49 5.24 -21.72
C GLY A 132 1.59 6.62 -21.05
N SER A 133 0.72 6.93 -20.07
CA SER A 133 0.73 8.23 -19.38
C SER A 133 1.69 8.32 -18.18
N VAL A 134 2.17 7.17 -17.69
CA VAL A 134 2.94 7.04 -16.46
C VAL A 134 4.38 7.54 -16.65
N LYS A 135 4.84 8.41 -15.74
CA LYS A 135 6.22 8.85 -15.60
C LYS A 135 6.64 8.73 -14.14
N PHE A 136 7.74 8.03 -13.89
CA PHE A 136 8.29 7.85 -12.56
C PHE A 136 9.28 8.95 -12.23
N LYS A 137 9.17 9.53 -11.06
CA LYS A 137 10.03 10.62 -10.59
C LYS A 137 10.70 10.22 -9.30
N ALA A 138 11.98 10.55 -9.20
CA ALA A 138 12.74 10.45 -7.98
C ALA A 138 13.30 11.83 -7.63
N ARG A 139 12.97 12.32 -6.44
CA ARG A 139 13.50 13.58 -5.90
C ARG A 139 14.46 13.23 -4.78
N LYS A 140 15.71 13.67 -4.90
CA LYS A 140 16.69 13.51 -3.82
C LYS A 140 16.24 14.33 -2.61
N LEU A 141 16.26 13.72 -1.44
CA LEU A 141 15.93 14.37 -0.19
C LEU A 141 17.06 15.32 0.22
N SER A 142 16.69 16.49 0.74
CA SER A 142 17.65 17.49 1.21
C SER A 142 17.57 17.66 2.72
N LYS A 143 18.72 17.78 3.38
CA LYS A 143 18.81 18.13 4.80
C LYS A 143 18.33 19.56 5.11
N ASP A 144 18.22 20.40 4.08
CA ASP A 144 17.71 21.77 4.24
C ASP A 144 16.17 21.81 4.35
N SER A 145 15.50 20.69 4.05
CA SER A 145 14.05 20.53 4.23
C SER A 145 13.76 19.89 5.58
N ALA A 146 13.03 20.60 6.44
CA ALA A 146 12.61 20.08 7.74
C ALA A 146 11.73 18.82 7.59
N ASP A 147 10.89 18.77 6.55
CA ASP A 147 10.04 17.62 6.26
C ASP A 147 10.86 16.40 5.80
N ASP A 148 11.86 16.62 4.95
CA ASP A 148 12.76 15.55 4.48
C ASP A 148 13.63 15.03 5.62
N THR A 149 14.11 15.91 6.50
CA THR A 149 14.89 15.54 7.70
C THR A 149 14.05 14.70 8.64
N LYS A 150 12.81 15.14 8.92
CA LYS A 150 11.87 14.37 9.73
C LYS A 150 11.57 13.01 9.11
N LEU A 151 11.39 12.94 7.79
CA LEU A 151 11.20 11.67 7.10
C LEU A 151 12.43 10.76 7.27
N GLN A 152 13.65 11.29 7.07
CA GLN A 152 14.91 10.55 7.26
C GLN A 152 15.07 10.03 8.69
N GLU A 153 14.78 10.84 9.69
CA GLU A 153 14.83 10.44 11.11
C GLU A 153 13.86 9.31 11.42
N LEU A 154 12.64 9.38 10.88
CA LEU A 154 11.64 8.33 11.03
C LEU A 154 12.12 7.00 10.44
N PHE A 155 12.69 7.00 9.24
CA PHE A 155 13.28 5.81 8.64
C PHE A 155 14.47 5.27 9.45
N ARG A 156 15.30 6.16 9.99
CA ARG A 156 16.46 5.74 10.79
C ARG A 156 16.03 5.05 12.08
N GLN A 157 15.01 5.58 12.77
CA GLN A 157 14.43 4.92 13.95
C GLN A 157 13.92 3.51 13.62
N VAL A 158 13.29 3.33 12.45
CA VAL A 158 12.83 2.04 11.94
C VAL A 158 13.99 1.06 11.69
N SER A 159 15.11 1.55 11.14
CA SER A 159 16.32 0.74 10.88
C SER A 159 17.15 0.41 12.13
N LEU A 160 17.09 1.23 13.19
CA LEU A 160 17.86 1.02 14.42
C LEU A 160 17.34 -0.13 15.29
N ILE A 161 16.05 -0.50 15.15
CA ILE A 161 15.44 -1.63 15.86
C ILE A 161 15.88 -2.99 15.24
N GLU A 162 16.47 -2.96 14.05
CA GLU A 162 16.95 -4.11 13.26
C GLU A 162 18.34 -4.65 13.68
N GLN A 163 18.88 -4.26 14.85
CA GLN A 163 20.26 -4.58 15.25
C GLN A 163 20.58 -6.09 15.26
N ALA A 164 21.06 -6.57 14.11
CA ALA A 164 22.15 -7.54 13.98
C ALA A 164 22.79 -7.58 12.58
N ALA A 165 22.20 -7.07 11.49
CA ALA A 165 22.81 -7.29 10.15
C ALA A 165 22.52 -6.30 9.01
N LEU A 166 21.60 -5.33 9.13
CA LEU A 166 21.32 -4.40 8.03
C LEU A 166 22.03 -3.05 8.24
N PRO A 167 22.76 -2.52 7.23
CA PRO A 167 23.35 -1.19 7.32
C PRO A 167 22.26 -0.13 7.46
N GLU A 168 22.56 0.94 8.20
CA GLU A 168 21.68 2.08 8.50
C GLU A 168 20.88 2.52 7.26
N LEU A 169 19.61 2.11 7.16
CA LEU A 169 18.75 2.35 5.99
C LEU A 169 18.30 3.82 6.01
N THR A 170 19.14 4.70 5.48
CA THR A 170 18.77 6.10 5.24
C THR A 170 18.07 6.21 3.90
N ILE A 171 16.86 6.76 3.87
CA ILE A 171 16.22 7.14 2.62
C ILE A 171 16.91 8.33 1.96
N GLU A 172 17.14 8.17 0.66
CA GLU A 172 17.82 9.17 -0.16
C GLU A 172 16.86 9.87 -1.12
N TYR A 173 15.76 9.21 -1.47
CA TYR A 173 14.84 9.67 -2.51
C TYR A 173 13.38 9.57 -2.05
N GLU A 174 12.61 10.59 -2.42
CA GLU A 174 11.15 10.54 -2.48
C GLU A 174 10.73 10.16 -3.90
N PHE A 175 9.82 9.19 -4.00
CA PHE A 175 9.33 8.70 -5.28
C PHE A 175 7.90 9.18 -5.54
N SER A 176 7.62 9.61 -6.77
CA SER A 176 6.29 10.00 -7.21
C SER A 176 5.98 9.47 -8.60
N TYR A 177 4.70 9.35 -8.92
CA TYR A 177 4.23 9.14 -10.29
C TYR A 177 3.53 10.39 -10.80
N LYS A 178 3.87 10.79 -12.02
CA LYS A 178 2.97 11.61 -12.85
C LYS A 178 2.22 10.67 -13.80
N PHE A 179 0.90 10.77 -13.85
CA PHE A 179 0.07 9.93 -14.71
C PHE A 179 -1.21 10.67 -15.11
N THR A 180 -1.93 10.15 -16.11
CA THR A 180 -3.28 10.61 -16.46
C THR A 180 -4.26 9.52 -16.08
N CYS A 181 -5.44 9.88 -15.56
CA CYS A 181 -6.51 8.94 -15.28
C CYS A 181 -7.84 9.64 -15.49
N GLY A 182 -8.71 9.07 -16.35
CA GLY A 182 -9.96 9.72 -16.72
C GLY A 182 -9.76 11.08 -17.40
N GLY A 183 -8.67 11.20 -18.19
CA GLY A 183 -8.34 12.44 -18.93
C GLY A 183 -7.71 13.56 -18.09
N VAL A 184 -7.52 13.37 -16.79
CA VAL A 184 -6.91 14.38 -15.90
C VAL A 184 -5.51 13.97 -15.49
N SER A 185 -4.55 14.89 -15.58
CA SER A 185 -3.17 14.64 -15.12
C SER A 185 -3.04 14.81 -13.61
N HIS A 186 -2.30 13.90 -12.99
CA HIS A 186 -2.01 13.86 -11.56
C HIS A 186 -0.50 13.70 -11.33
N ASP A 187 -0.01 14.29 -10.24
CA ASP A 187 1.36 14.10 -9.73
C ASP A 187 1.24 13.73 -8.25
N MET A 188 1.63 12.51 -7.90
CA MET A 188 1.32 11.92 -6.61
C MET A 188 2.49 11.14 -6.03
N LYS A 189 2.77 11.40 -4.75
CA LYS A 189 3.79 10.69 -3.97
C LYS A 189 3.39 9.22 -3.76
N ILE A 190 4.40 8.36 -3.77
CA ILE A 190 4.28 6.94 -3.49
C ILE A 190 4.65 6.71 -2.02
N HIS A 191 3.66 6.34 -1.22
CA HIS A 191 3.77 5.95 0.19
C HIS A 191 3.67 4.42 0.35
N ASP A 192 4.25 3.71 -0.60
CA ASP A 192 4.40 2.25 -0.60
C ASP A 192 5.81 1.92 -0.08
N TRP A 193 5.91 0.99 0.88
CA TRP A 193 7.21 0.49 1.34
C TRP A 193 7.98 -0.22 0.21
N GLU A 194 7.28 -0.87 -0.73
CA GLU A 194 7.91 -1.71 -1.75
C GLU A 194 8.89 -0.93 -2.65
N VAL A 195 8.64 0.35 -2.96
CA VAL A 195 9.56 1.14 -3.80
C VAL A 195 10.87 1.48 -3.09
N GLN A 196 10.81 1.75 -1.78
CA GLN A 196 12.01 2.02 -1.00
C GLN A 196 12.82 0.74 -0.81
N ALA A 197 12.16 -0.37 -0.49
CA ALA A 197 12.81 -1.68 -0.40
C ALA A 197 13.46 -2.10 -1.73
N ALA A 198 12.78 -1.87 -2.86
CA ALA A 198 13.32 -2.13 -4.19
C ALA A 198 14.57 -1.27 -4.47
N TYR A 199 14.53 0.02 -4.14
CA TYR A 199 15.69 0.91 -4.29
C TYR A 199 16.89 0.40 -3.47
N PHE A 200 16.69 0.03 -2.20
CA PHE A 200 17.77 -0.51 -1.37
C PHE A 200 18.35 -1.82 -1.93
N ALA A 201 17.49 -2.74 -2.39
CA ALA A 201 17.93 -3.97 -3.02
C ALA A 201 18.73 -3.71 -4.31
N TYR A 202 18.29 -2.75 -5.13
CA TYR A 202 19.01 -2.34 -6.34
C TYR A 202 20.32 -1.64 -6.03
N LYS A 203 20.39 -0.84 -4.95
CA LYS A 203 21.63 -0.22 -4.47
C LYS A 203 22.68 -1.26 -4.10
N GLN A 204 22.28 -2.32 -3.41
CA GLN A 204 23.18 -3.43 -3.07
C GLN A 204 23.66 -4.20 -4.31
N ARG A 205 22.79 -4.37 -5.32
CA ARG A 205 23.09 -5.19 -6.51
C ARG A 205 23.80 -4.44 -7.64
N TYR A 206 23.45 -3.18 -7.87
CA TYR A 206 23.86 -2.39 -9.03
C TYR A 206 24.64 -1.11 -8.66
N GLY A 207 24.79 -0.80 -7.37
CA GLY A 207 25.57 0.35 -6.92
C GLY A 207 25.06 1.69 -7.46
N ALA A 208 25.89 2.39 -8.23
CA ALA A 208 25.58 3.71 -8.79
C ALA A 208 24.41 3.69 -9.79
N ASP A 209 24.19 2.57 -10.48
CA ASP A 209 23.14 2.44 -11.50
C ASP A 209 21.76 2.11 -10.90
N ALA A 210 21.68 1.91 -9.58
CA ALA A 210 20.47 1.48 -8.89
C ALA A 210 19.24 2.35 -9.18
N LEU A 211 19.42 3.68 -9.22
CA LEU A 211 18.33 4.61 -9.50
C LEU A 211 17.85 4.49 -10.95
N THR A 212 18.78 4.35 -11.91
CA THR A 212 18.46 4.18 -13.33
C THR A 212 17.70 2.88 -13.57
N VAL A 213 18.15 1.78 -12.97
CA VAL A 213 17.46 0.48 -13.04
C VAL A 213 16.08 0.56 -12.39
N LEU A 214 15.95 1.24 -11.24
CA LEU A 214 14.66 1.47 -10.59
C LEU A 214 13.70 2.28 -11.49
N GLN A 215 14.19 3.35 -12.11
CA GLN A 215 13.41 4.18 -13.03
C GLN A 215 12.93 3.36 -14.23
N GLN A 216 13.79 2.54 -14.83
CA GLN A 216 13.40 1.66 -15.93
C GLN A 216 12.31 0.67 -15.49
N GLU A 217 12.46 0.05 -14.32
CA GLU A 217 11.47 -0.90 -13.82
C GLU A 217 10.11 -0.23 -13.55
N TYR A 218 10.09 0.92 -12.88
CA TYR A 218 8.87 1.63 -12.46
C TYR A 218 8.20 2.43 -13.59
N GLU A 219 8.96 2.95 -14.56
CA GLU A 219 8.40 3.71 -15.68
C GLU A 219 8.08 2.85 -16.90
N GLN A 220 8.88 1.82 -17.19
CA GLN A 220 8.75 1.05 -18.44
C GLN A 220 8.20 -0.34 -18.21
N ASN A 221 8.75 -1.11 -17.27
CA ASN A 221 8.39 -2.53 -17.13
C ASN A 221 7.06 -2.72 -16.38
N ILE A 222 6.91 -2.08 -15.22
CA ILE A 222 5.73 -2.24 -14.35
C ILE A 222 4.44 -1.81 -15.06
N PRO A 223 4.38 -0.68 -15.79
CA PRO A 223 3.16 -0.28 -16.49
C PRO A 223 2.66 -1.28 -17.54
N THR A 224 3.54 -2.11 -18.11
CA THR A 224 3.14 -3.16 -19.07
C THR A 224 2.39 -4.33 -18.40
N ARG A 225 2.44 -4.43 -17.07
CA ARG A 225 1.83 -5.52 -16.29
C ARG A 225 0.49 -5.14 -15.68
N ASN A 226 -0.37 -4.53 -16.51
CA ASN A 226 -1.73 -4.10 -16.13
C ASN A 226 -1.74 -3.32 -14.79
N LEU A 227 -0.94 -2.26 -14.74
CA LEU A 227 -0.71 -1.49 -13.52
C LEU A 227 -1.99 -0.82 -13.01
N HIS A 228 -2.24 -0.95 -11.71
CA HIS A 228 -3.25 -0.20 -10.98
C HIS A 228 -2.64 0.40 -9.71
N PHE A 229 -3.04 1.62 -9.36
CA PHE A 229 -2.62 2.27 -8.13
C PHE A 229 -3.66 2.05 -7.04
N VAL A 230 -3.22 1.50 -5.91
CA VAL A 230 -4.02 1.50 -4.69
C VAL A 230 -3.87 2.87 -4.04
N MET A 231 -4.99 3.54 -3.84
CA MET A 231 -5.09 4.89 -3.32
C MET A 231 -5.56 4.83 -1.88
N GLY A 232 -4.96 5.67 -1.03
CA GLY A 232 -5.38 5.83 0.35
C GLY A 232 -5.28 7.27 0.82
N THR A 233 -5.98 7.62 1.89
CA THR A 233 -5.82 8.92 2.56
C THR A 233 -5.12 8.78 3.91
N MET A 234 -4.50 9.87 4.35
CA MET A 234 -3.91 9.96 5.70
C MET A 234 -4.95 10.46 6.69
N LYS A 235 -4.86 10.04 7.96
CA LYS A 235 -5.74 10.54 9.02
C LYS A 235 -5.68 12.07 9.16
N ALA A 236 -4.48 12.66 9.04
CA ALA A 236 -4.27 14.11 9.08
C ALA A 236 -4.79 14.85 7.83
N HIS A 237 -4.93 14.15 6.70
CA HIS A 237 -5.37 14.71 5.42
C HIS A 237 -6.43 13.80 4.77
N PRO A 238 -7.63 13.68 5.37
CA PRO A 238 -8.62 12.67 4.99
C PRO A 238 -9.24 12.90 3.60
N ARG A 239 -9.03 14.08 3.00
CA ARG A 239 -9.51 14.47 1.67
C ARG A 239 -8.43 14.39 0.58
N GLN A 240 -7.20 14.05 0.93
CA GLN A 240 -6.09 13.95 -0.01
C GLN A 240 -5.67 12.50 -0.17
N PHE A 241 -5.86 11.98 -1.39
CA PHE A 241 -5.36 10.66 -1.76
C PHE A 241 -3.86 10.72 -2.05
N ILE A 242 -3.20 9.61 -1.75
CA ILE A 242 -1.80 9.28 -2.05
C ILE A 242 -1.76 7.86 -2.62
N ILE A 243 -0.72 7.54 -3.39
CA ILE A 243 -0.50 6.16 -3.84
C ILE A 243 0.06 5.41 -2.65
N ILE A 244 -0.64 4.40 -2.15
CA ILE A 244 -0.18 3.57 -1.04
C ILE A 244 0.38 2.23 -1.51
N GLY A 245 0.05 1.80 -2.73
CA GLY A 245 0.59 0.57 -3.30
C GLY A 245 0.34 0.40 -4.79
N LEU A 246 1.02 -0.59 -5.36
CA LEU A 246 0.97 -0.92 -6.79
C LEU A 246 0.42 -2.34 -6.98
N LEU A 247 -0.66 -2.49 -7.75
CA LEU A 247 -1.14 -3.79 -8.20
C LEU A 247 -0.70 -4.01 -9.64
N ARG A 248 -0.26 -5.23 -9.92
CA ARG A 248 0.23 -5.67 -11.22
C ARG A 248 -0.36 -7.05 -11.46
N SER A 249 -0.81 -7.31 -12.67
CA SER A 249 -1.42 -8.59 -13.05
C SER A 249 -1.15 -8.93 -14.50
N SER A 250 -1.07 -10.23 -14.82
CA SER A 250 -1.04 -10.69 -16.22
C SER A 250 -2.43 -10.72 -16.85
N VAL A 251 -3.49 -10.74 -16.03
CA VAL A 251 -4.90 -10.78 -16.45
C VAL A 251 -5.59 -9.44 -16.17
N THR A 252 -6.42 -8.96 -17.09
CA THR A 252 -7.20 -7.73 -16.88
C THR A 252 -8.41 -7.96 -15.97
N PRO A 253 -8.89 -6.95 -15.22
CA PRO A 253 -10.17 -7.02 -14.51
C PRO A 253 -11.33 -7.51 -15.39
N GLU A 254 -11.36 -7.09 -16.65
CA GLU A 254 -12.38 -7.46 -17.63
C GLU A 254 -12.30 -8.95 -18.00
N ASP A 255 -11.11 -9.48 -18.25
CA ASP A 255 -10.91 -10.89 -18.61
C ASP A 255 -11.13 -11.83 -17.43
N ALA A 256 -10.71 -11.42 -16.23
CA ALA A 256 -10.92 -12.17 -15.00
C ALA A 256 -12.43 -12.37 -14.70
N GLY A 257 -13.25 -11.37 -15.04
CA GLY A 257 -14.71 -11.44 -14.94
C GLY A 257 -15.33 -12.44 -15.92
N ARG A 258 -14.85 -12.50 -17.16
CA ARG A 258 -15.38 -13.40 -18.21
C ARG A 258 -15.10 -14.88 -17.95
N GLN A 259 -13.96 -15.20 -17.34
CA GLN A 259 -13.63 -16.58 -16.98
C GLN A 259 -14.54 -17.16 -15.89
N ALA A 260 -15.33 -16.34 -15.19
CA ALA A 260 -16.27 -16.81 -14.16
C ALA A 260 -17.59 -17.30 -14.77
N SER A 261 -18.01 -16.73 -15.90
CA SER A 261 -19.27 -17.07 -16.57
C SER A 261 -19.19 -18.32 -17.45
N LEU A 262 -18.02 -18.99 -17.47
CA LEU A 262 -17.76 -20.21 -18.25
C LEU A 262 -17.61 -21.47 -17.36
N ILE A 263 -17.93 -21.38 -16.07
CA ILE A 263 -17.90 -22.48 -15.10
C ILE A 263 -19.29 -22.63 -14.47
#